data_AF-A0AA85KEU2-F1
#
_entry.id   AF-A0AA85KEU2-F1
#
_cell.length_a   1.000
_cell.length_b   1.000
_cell.length_c   1.000
_cell.angle_alpha   90.00
_cell.angle_beta   90.00
_cell.angle_gamma   90.00
#
_symmetry.space_group_name_H-M   'P 1'
#
loop_
_entity.id
_entity.type
_entity.pdbx_description
1 polymer ?
#
loop_
_entity_poly.entity_id
_entity_poly.type
_entity_poly.pdbx_seq_one_letter_code
_entity_poly.pdbx_strand_id
1 'polypeptide(L)'
;MTLNSVSHYDFVIIGGGIAGVVCAETLCELLNLSEYSRASVLQADHLKRVALVSATETVKTTINLQRITNMIESFDVEEKSGSSWSETWPNTITVIHDILLKLDPFGHVIYLQKSGINNPISYGKLCLTTGGVPRLIDPKHPYVIGLRDTESIETFQNRLQGTRRLMLVGNGGIATEIAHEVSGCQIIWVIKDSSISAPFLDPVAAAFLLEAREISKQGNSEEKGGSASNLPGVASEVTQIRRMRYVVAGNDSVEDISETSKGHLILVPVQNQPLESHISKPQVTGAALGPDWAHGRNLLGRLTNTVDGGLLKVVYQAKIKTLLSPEEFLGKKRSETLPLPNGNITDNGSVIPVDDWPVYVELTNNEIYGCDLVVSAIGVEANFSPFNKNNRGDTDTDASAHKNSGNDDNEADTTKSLVFGCSFDRVSMRLGGGLLIDEQMRTSCKDVYAAGDCAYAHWTWSPHWFQMRLWNQARQMGFHAAKCMFCHTNGDTNVPLDFSFELFTHVTYFFGFKVVLLGRFNGQGMNLSDPDTYILMRVTRGREFIKCIMQSGRMHGAVLIGETDLEETLENLILNQIDLTNLEDHLLDPDVDLSDYFD
;
A
#
# COMPACT_ATOMS: atom_id res chain seq x y z
N MET A 1 10.13 26.73 45.62
CA MET A 1 10.03 25.66 44.61
C MET A 1 8.56 25.49 44.27
N THR A 2 8.10 26.19 43.25
CA THR A 2 6.77 25.96 42.67
C THR A 2 6.82 24.61 41.95
N LEU A 3 6.00 23.65 42.39
CA LEU A 3 5.74 22.43 41.61
C LEU A 3 5.21 22.87 40.25
N ASN A 4 5.97 22.65 39.17
CA ASN A 4 5.42 22.78 37.82
C ASN A 4 4.25 21.78 37.71
N SER A 5 3.03 22.27 37.51
CA SER A 5 1.87 21.41 37.32
C SER A 5 2.05 20.63 36.02
N VAL A 6 2.18 19.31 36.12
CA VAL A 6 2.22 18.41 34.95
C VAL A 6 0.90 18.53 34.22
N SER A 7 0.94 18.87 32.92
CA SER A 7 -0.26 18.91 32.09
C SER A 7 -0.84 17.49 31.98
N HIS A 8 -2.13 17.35 32.26
CA HIS A 8 -2.83 16.07 32.20
C HIS A 8 -3.81 16.01 31.02
N TYR A 9 -3.90 14.84 30.40
CA TYR A 9 -4.90 14.50 29.40
C TYR A 9 -5.41 13.07 29.66
N ASP A 10 -6.70 12.84 29.52
CA ASP A 10 -7.29 11.51 29.66
C ASP A 10 -6.82 10.59 28.54
N PHE A 11 -6.64 11.16 27.34
CA PHE A 11 -6.17 10.44 26.16
C PHE A 11 -5.04 11.21 25.46
N VAL A 12 -3.97 10.50 25.12
CA VAL A 12 -2.88 11.05 24.31
C VAL A 12 -2.65 10.19 23.07
N ILE A 13 -2.64 10.80 21.90
CA ILE A 13 -2.41 10.15 20.61
C ILE A 13 -1.10 10.68 20.03
N ILE A 14 -0.21 9.79 19.61
CA ILE A 14 1.12 10.14 19.09
C ILE A 14 1.18 9.86 17.58
N GLY A 15 1.08 10.92 16.78
CA GLY A 15 1.22 10.90 15.33
C GLY A 15 -0.02 11.47 14.62
N GLY A 16 0.17 12.55 13.84
CA GLY A 16 -0.90 13.23 13.08
C GLY A 16 -1.26 12.60 11.73
N GLY A 17 -0.99 11.30 11.54
CA GLY A 17 -1.44 10.54 10.36
C GLY A 17 -2.88 10.05 10.50
N ILE A 18 -3.39 9.38 9.46
CA ILE A 18 -4.80 8.92 9.39
C ILE A 18 -5.24 8.14 10.63
N ALA A 19 -4.46 7.14 11.09
CA ALA A 19 -4.81 6.38 12.29
C ALA A 19 -4.95 7.26 13.54
N GLY A 20 -4.05 8.23 13.72
CA GLY A 20 -4.07 9.11 14.89
C GLY A 20 -5.17 10.16 14.84
N VAL A 21 -5.40 10.74 13.67
CA VAL A 21 -6.47 11.72 13.45
C VAL A 21 -7.84 11.07 13.66
N VAL A 22 -8.09 9.92 13.04
CA VAL A 22 -9.33 9.15 13.21
C VAL A 22 -9.52 8.72 14.66
N CYS A 23 -8.44 8.26 15.33
CA CYS A 23 -8.50 7.89 16.74
C CYS A 23 -8.89 9.09 17.63
N ALA A 24 -8.31 10.26 17.37
CA ALA A 24 -8.58 11.47 18.14
C ALA A 24 -9.98 12.03 17.87
N GLU A 25 -10.42 12.07 16.61
CA GLU A 25 -11.79 12.42 16.20
C GLU A 25 -12.82 11.53 16.89
N THR A 26 -12.65 10.21 16.78
CA THR A 26 -13.58 9.23 17.37
C THR A 26 -13.67 9.38 18.89
N LEU A 27 -12.55 9.64 19.58
CA LEU A 27 -12.57 9.94 21.01
C LEU A 27 -13.35 11.22 21.33
N CYS A 28 -13.15 12.28 20.55
CA CYS A 28 -13.89 13.53 20.75
C CYS A 28 -15.41 13.33 20.55
N GLU A 29 -15.81 12.55 19.54
CA GLU A 29 -17.21 12.19 19.30
C GLU A 29 -17.81 11.41 20.48
N LEU A 30 -17.13 10.36 20.95
CA LEU A 30 -17.60 9.54 22.08
C LEU A 30 -17.70 10.34 23.39
N LEU A 31 -16.78 11.27 23.62
CA LEU A 31 -16.80 12.15 24.78
C LEU A 31 -17.97 13.14 24.72
N ASN A 32 -18.27 13.72 23.56
CA ASN A 32 -19.35 14.70 23.39
C ASN A 32 -20.75 14.06 23.42
N LEU A 33 -20.92 12.84 22.89
CA LEU A 33 -22.18 12.09 23.00
C LEU A 33 -22.55 11.79 24.46
N SER A 34 -21.54 11.62 25.32
CA SER A 34 -21.76 11.38 26.74
C SER A 34 -22.35 12.61 27.46
N GLU A 35 -22.11 13.83 26.98
CA GLU A 35 -22.63 15.05 27.61
C GLU A 35 -24.16 15.18 27.48
N TYR A 36 -24.72 14.82 26.32
CA TYR A 36 -26.18 14.82 26.12
C TYR A 36 -26.89 13.76 26.96
N SER A 37 -26.25 12.59 27.19
CA SER A 37 -26.77 11.54 28.08
C SER A 37 -26.57 11.87 29.58
N ARG A 38 -25.69 12.82 29.91
CA ARG A 38 -25.34 13.25 31.28
C ARG A 38 -26.22 14.36 31.84
N ALA A 39 -27.26 14.81 31.14
CA ALA A 39 -28.22 15.82 31.62
C ALA A 39 -28.97 15.44 32.93
N SER A 40 -28.70 14.27 33.52
CA SER A 40 -29.31 13.79 34.77
C SER A 40 -28.34 13.63 35.96
N VAL A 41 -27.04 13.92 35.84
CA VAL A 41 -26.10 13.80 36.98
C VAL A 41 -25.31 15.09 37.19
N LEU A 42 -25.82 15.94 38.07
CA LEU A 42 -25.10 17.07 38.66
C LEU A 42 -24.02 16.55 39.61
N GLN A 43 -22.83 16.26 39.09
CA GLN A 43 -21.58 16.30 39.86
C GLN A 43 -20.43 16.72 38.96
N ALA A 44 -19.60 17.62 39.48
CA ALA A 44 -18.49 18.28 38.80
C ALA A 44 -17.36 17.29 38.48
N ASP A 45 -17.54 16.49 37.44
CA ASP A 45 -16.47 15.70 36.84
C ASP A 45 -15.73 16.57 35.81
N HIS A 46 -14.40 16.62 35.93
CA HIS A 46 -13.53 17.31 35.00
C HIS A 46 -13.81 16.88 33.56
N LEU A 47 -13.93 17.85 32.64
CA LEU A 47 -14.09 17.58 31.21
C LEU A 47 -12.89 16.74 30.74
N LYS A 48 -13.16 15.54 30.22
CA LYS A 48 -12.09 14.66 29.71
C LYS A 48 -11.41 15.33 28.52
N ARG A 49 -10.08 15.29 28.49
CA ARG A 49 -9.25 15.98 27.50
C ARG A 49 -8.46 15.02 26.62
N VAL A 50 -8.36 15.36 25.35
CA VAL A 50 -7.59 14.62 24.34
C VAL A 50 -6.40 15.47 23.88
N ALA A 51 -5.20 14.88 23.81
CA ALA A 51 -4.05 15.49 23.15
C ALA A 51 -3.67 14.69 21.90
N LEU A 52 -3.49 15.38 20.77
CA LEU A 52 -2.87 14.82 19.57
C LEU A 52 -1.48 15.44 19.41
N VAL A 53 -0.43 14.65 19.59
CA VAL A 53 0.96 15.08 19.39
C VAL A 53 1.36 14.76 17.95
N SER A 54 1.65 15.78 17.15
CA SER A 54 2.08 15.65 15.76
C SER A 54 3.49 16.20 15.57
N ALA A 55 4.32 15.46 14.82
CA ALA A 55 5.66 15.91 14.45
C ALA A 55 5.65 17.05 13.41
N THR A 56 4.51 17.27 12.76
CA THR A 56 4.28 18.30 11.73
C THR A 56 3.20 19.29 12.19
N GLU A 57 3.16 20.47 11.58
CA GLU A 57 2.09 21.47 11.81
C GLU A 57 0.76 21.05 11.21
N THR A 58 0.80 20.19 10.19
CA THR A 58 -0.38 19.61 9.54
C THR A 58 -0.73 18.25 10.11
N VAL A 59 -2.00 17.90 9.97
CA VAL A 59 -2.57 16.57 10.24
C VAL A 59 -3.23 16.04 8.97
N LYS A 60 -3.23 14.71 8.81
CA LYS A 60 -3.85 14.04 7.66
C LYS A 60 -5.28 13.63 8.00
N THR A 61 -6.25 14.23 7.34
CA THR A 61 -7.68 13.92 7.51
C THR A 61 -8.23 13.21 6.27
N THR A 62 -9.28 12.42 6.46
CA THR A 62 -10.03 11.79 5.37
C THR A 62 -11.17 12.70 4.92
N ILE A 63 -11.27 12.96 3.63
CA ILE A 63 -12.39 13.71 3.03
C ILE A 63 -13.07 12.86 1.94
N ASN A 64 -14.26 13.28 1.51
CA ASN A 64 -15.03 12.60 0.46
C ASN A 64 -15.21 11.09 0.73
N LEU A 65 -15.43 10.73 2.00
CA LEU A 65 -15.65 9.34 2.40
C LEU A 65 -16.89 8.80 1.70
N GLN A 66 -16.67 7.86 0.78
CA GLN A 66 -17.70 7.15 0.06
C GLN A 66 -17.71 5.70 0.52
N ARG A 67 -18.85 5.27 1.05
CA ARG A 67 -19.10 3.86 1.35
C ARG A 67 -19.63 3.20 0.09
N ILE A 68 -18.83 2.32 -0.51
CA ILE A 68 -19.19 1.59 -1.73
C ILE A 68 -20.06 0.38 -1.37
N THR A 69 -19.67 -0.34 -0.32
CA THR A 69 -20.40 -1.50 0.21
C THR A 69 -20.39 -1.45 1.74
N ASN A 70 -20.85 -2.50 2.43
CA ASN A 70 -20.75 -2.54 3.88
C ASN A 70 -19.28 -2.54 4.37
N MET A 71 -18.35 -3.15 3.64
CA MET A 71 -16.94 -3.27 4.03
C MET A 71 -15.96 -2.44 3.18
N ILE A 72 -16.39 -1.91 2.04
CA ILE A 72 -15.55 -1.12 1.14
C ILE A 72 -15.83 0.37 1.34
N GLU A 73 -14.77 1.09 1.67
CA GLU A 73 -14.75 2.55 1.73
C GLU A 73 -13.67 3.10 0.79
N SER A 74 -13.98 4.21 0.12
CA SER A 74 -13.03 5.05 -0.60
C SER A 74 -13.04 6.45 0.01
N PHE A 75 -11.89 7.11 0.04
CA PHE A 75 -11.75 8.47 0.56
C PHE A 75 -10.48 9.12 0.03
N ASP A 76 -10.49 10.44 -0.02
CA ASP A 76 -9.29 11.22 -0.30
C ASP A 76 -8.59 11.61 1.00
N VAL A 77 -7.29 11.90 0.90
CA VAL A 77 -6.48 12.39 2.02
C VAL A 77 -6.19 13.86 1.81
N GLU A 78 -6.52 14.68 2.80
CA GLU A 78 -6.22 16.11 2.82
C GLU A 78 -5.29 16.43 4.00
N GLU A 79 -4.35 17.34 3.80
CA GLU A 79 -3.57 17.92 4.89
C GLU A 79 -4.20 19.22 5.37
N LYS A 80 -4.51 19.30 6.67
CA LYS A 80 -5.04 20.49 7.33
C LYS A 80 -4.10 20.97 8.41
N SER A 81 -4.06 22.28 8.66
CA SER A 81 -3.38 22.82 9.83
C SER A 81 -4.01 22.25 11.11
N GLY A 82 -3.17 21.80 12.05
CA GLY A 82 -3.63 21.26 13.32
C GLY A 82 -4.48 22.25 14.13
N SER A 83 -4.21 23.56 14.03
CA SER A 83 -5.01 24.58 14.71
C SER A 83 -6.44 24.64 14.16
N SER A 84 -6.59 24.74 12.83
CA SER A 84 -7.89 24.79 12.17
C SER A 84 -8.69 23.50 12.38
N TRP A 85 -8.02 22.35 12.34
CA TRP A 85 -8.68 21.06 12.59
C TRP A 85 -9.22 20.96 14.02
N SER A 86 -8.47 21.47 15.01
CA SER A 86 -8.88 21.47 16.43
C SER A 86 -10.06 22.39 16.77
N GLU A 87 -10.37 23.38 15.92
CA GLU A 87 -11.51 24.29 16.11
C GLU A 87 -12.86 23.56 16.12
N THR A 88 -12.93 22.38 15.48
CA THR A 88 -14.11 21.49 15.47
C THR A 88 -14.47 20.98 16.86
N TRP A 89 -13.48 20.85 17.75
CA TRP A 89 -13.63 20.21 19.07
C TRP A 89 -13.14 21.13 20.19
N PRO A 90 -13.75 22.31 20.38
CA PRO A 90 -13.26 23.32 21.31
C PRO A 90 -13.25 22.77 22.73
N ASN A 91 -12.17 23.06 23.47
CA ASN A 91 -11.94 22.62 24.85
C ASN A 91 -11.84 21.09 25.07
N THR A 92 -12.00 20.27 24.03
CA THR A 92 -11.90 18.80 24.12
C THR A 92 -10.53 18.33 23.65
N ILE A 93 -10.09 18.79 22.47
CA ILE A 93 -8.80 18.39 21.88
C ILE A 93 -7.75 19.49 21.96
N THR A 94 -6.50 19.10 22.15
CA THR A 94 -5.33 19.96 22.00
C THR A 94 -4.35 19.32 21.03
N VAL A 95 -4.07 20.00 19.92
CA VAL A 95 -3.03 19.57 18.98
C VAL A 95 -1.69 20.17 19.40
N ILE A 96 -0.70 19.31 19.65
CA ILE A 96 0.63 19.68 20.11
C ILE A 96 1.62 19.38 18.98
N HIS A 97 2.20 20.43 18.39
CA HIS A 97 3.26 20.28 17.39
C HIS A 97 4.62 20.00 18.07
N ASP A 98 4.90 18.74 18.34
CA ASP A 98 6.11 18.26 19.01
C ASP A 98 6.38 16.78 18.67
N ILE A 99 7.52 16.24 19.08
CA ILE A 99 7.94 14.86 18.84
C ILE A 99 8.05 14.12 20.17
N LEU A 100 7.49 12.91 20.24
CA LEU A 100 7.67 12.02 21.39
C LEU A 100 9.15 11.59 21.48
N LEU A 101 9.81 11.97 22.57
CA LEU A 101 11.19 11.59 22.84
C LEU A 101 11.28 10.33 23.72
N LYS A 102 10.47 10.28 24.78
CA LYS A 102 10.47 9.19 25.76
C LYS A 102 9.06 8.93 26.29
N LEU A 103 8.74 7.66 26.50
CA LEU A 103 7.53 7.16 27.11
C LEU A 103 7.87 6.42 28.41
N ASP A 104 7.18 6.76 29.50
CA ASP A 104 7.20 6.00 30.76
C ASP A 104 5.79 5.46 31.05
N PRO A 105 5.54 4.17 30.76
CA PRO A 105 4.26 3.53 31.03
C PRO A 105 3.93 3.35 32.50
N PHE A 106 4.94 3.20 33.36
CA PHE A 106 4.71 3.01 34.80
C PHE A 106 4.30 4.33 35.46
N GLY A 107 4.98 5.41 35.08
CA GLY A 107 4.66 6.77 35.53
C GLY A 107 3.46 7.41 34.83
N HIS A 108 2.92 6.80 33.77
CA HIS A 108 1.88 7.38 32.91
C HIS A 108 2.27 8.78 32.39
N VAL A 109 3.52 8.93 31.94
CA VAL A 109 4.05 10.20 31.44
C VAL A 109 4.80 10.05 30.13
N ILE A 110 4.74 11.09 29.31
CA ILE A 110 5.55 11.25 28.11
C ILE A 110 6.40 12.51 28.19
N TYR A 111 7.53 12.47 27.49
CA TYR A 111 8.45 13.58 27.33
C TYR A 111 8.55 13.93 25.87
N LEU A 112 8.27 15.20 25.57
CA LEU A 112 8.30 15.72 24.21
C LEU A 112 9.59 16.53 23.98
N GLN A 113 10.03 16.59 22.72
CA GLN A 113 11.32 17.16 22.37
C GLN A 113 11.41 18.68 22.62
N LYS A 114 10.45 19.47 22.11
CA LYS A 114 10.44 20.93 22.25
C LYS A 114 10.04 21.33 23.67
N SER A 115 9.10 20.61 24.28
CA SER A 115 8.66 20.85 25.66
C SER A 115 9.76 20.55 26.70
N GLY A 116 10.66 19.62 26.35
CA GLY A 116 11.81 19.23 27.15
C GLY A 116 11.47 18.28 28.30
N ILE A 117 12.50 17.65 28.88
CA ILE A 117 12.32 16.62 29.92
C ILE A 117 11.71 17.16 31.24
N ASN A 118 11.77 18.47 31.45
CA ASN A 118 11.29 19.14 32.67
C ASN A 118 9.78 19.46 32.63
N ASN A 119 9.13 19.29 31.48
CA ASN A 119 7.70 19.53 31.31
C ASN A 119 7.02 18.26 30.73
N PRO A 120 6.98 17.15 31.48
CA PRO A 120 6.28 15.96 31.03
C PRO A 120 4.78 16.21 30.87
N ILE A 121 4.15 15.38 30.04
CA ILE A 121 2.68 15.31 29.94
C ILE A 121 2.24 13.99 30.56
N SER A 122 1.28 14.04 31.47
CA SER A 122 0.66 12.84 32.03
C SER A 122 -0.56 12.41 31.21
N TYR A 123 -0.79 11.10 31.13
CA TYR A 123 -1.88 10.53 30.35
C TYR A 123 -2.70 9.47 31.11
N GLY A 124 -3.99 9.38 30.82
CA GLY A 124 -4.83 8.27 31.24
C GLY A 124 -4.57 7.02 30.39
N LYS A 125 -4.87 7.12 29.09
CA LYS A 125 -4.52 6.13 28.05
C LYS A 125 -3.71 6.79 26.94
N LEU A 126 -2.82 6.03 26.29
CA LEU A 126 -2.00 6.53 25.19
C LEU A 126 -2.10 5.62 23.96
N CYS A 127 -2.21 6.20 22.77
CA CYS A 127 -2.17 5.45 21.50
C CYS A 127 -0.98 5.90 20.64
N LEU A 128 -0.12 4.95 20.28
CA LEU A 128 0.98 5.16 19.33
C LEU A 128 0.46 4.95 17.90
N THR A 129 0.44 6.03 17.12
CA THR A 129 -0.01 6.06 15.71
C THR A 129 1.06 6.69 14.82
N THR A 130 2.32 6.34 15.09
CA THR A 130 3.52 6.94 14.48
C THR A 130 3.73 6.56 13.01
N GLY A 131 2.91 5.66 12.48
CA GLY A 131 2.88 5.27 11.09
C GLY A 131 4.11 4.47 10.66
N GLY A 132 4.48 4.60 9.38
CA GLY A 132 5.60 3.91 8.78
C GLY A 132 6.49 4.83 7.96
N VAL A 133 7.76 4.46 7.84
CA VAL A 133 8.78 5.14 7.02
C VAL A 133 9.17 4.27 5.82
N PRO A 134 9.47 4.86 4.65
CA PRO A 134 9.99 4.13 3.50
C PRO A 134 11.24 3.33 3.85
N ARG A 135 11.27 2.07 3.43
CA ARG A 135 12.50 1.29 3.42
C ARG A 135 13.34 1.77 2.24
N LEU A 136 14.51 2.36 2.53
CA LEU A 136 15.44 2.86 1.52
C LEU A 136 16.52 1.82 1.21
N ILE A 137 16.90 1.70 -0.06
CA ILE A 137 18.03 0.86 -0.52
C ILE A 137 19.34 1.33 0.13
N ASP A 138 19.58 2.64 0.09
CA ASP A 138 20.68 3.29 0.79
C ASP A 138 20.18 4.65 1.33
N PRO A 139 19.88 4.76 2.63
CA PRO A 139 19.32 5.98 3.22
C PRO A 139 20.30 7.16 3.25
N LYS A 140 21.60 6.91 3.09
CA LYS A 140 22.62 7.97 3.12
C LYS A 140 22.97 8.48 1.72
N HIS A 141 22.57 7.76 0.67
CA HIS A 141 22.92 8.11 -0.68
C HIS A 141 22.10 9.32 -1.18
N PRO A 142 22.75 10.40 -1.65
CA PRO A 142 22.07 11.66 -1.96
C PRO A 142 21.07 11.57 -3.11
N TYR A 143 21.21 10.59 -4.01
CA TYR A 143 20.33 10.36 -5.15
C TYR A 143 19.26 9.27 -4.91
N VAL A 144 19.21 8.68 -3.72
CA VAL A 144 18.17 7.71 -3.34
C VAL A 144 17.10 8.43 -2.53
N ILE A 145 15.85 8.29 -2.93
CA ILE A 145 14.69 8.82 -2.21
C ILE A 145 13.63 7.73 -2.02
N GLY A 146 12.77 7.89 -1.03
CA GLY A 146 11.53 7.12 -0.89
C GLY A 146 10.34 8.08 -0.81
N LEU A 147 9.15 7.62 -1.18
CA LEU A 147 7.93 8.43 -1.15
C LEU A 147 6.99 7.92 -0.07
N ARG A 148 6.39 8.85 0.70
CA ARG A 148 5.40 8.54 1.74
C ARG A 148 4.47 9.68 2.09
N ASP A 149 4.98 10.90 2.12
CA ASP A 149 4.28 12.11 2.55
C ASP A 149 4.42 13.23 1.53
N THR A 150 3.68 14.32 1.76
CA THR A 150 3.63 15.46 0.84
C THR A 150 5.01 16.09 0.62
N GLU A 151 5.84 16.19 1.66
CA GLU A 151 7.21 16.69 1.55
C GLU A 151 8.09 15.80 0.64
N SER A 152 7.98 14.48 0.78
CA SER A 152 8.71 13.53 -0.09
C SER A 152 8.24 13.62 -1.54
N ILE A 153 6.95 13.91 -1.79
CA ILE A 153 6.40 14.12 -3.14
C ILE A 153 6.90 15.43 -3.73
N GLU A 154 6.91 16.53 -2.97
CA GLU A 154 7.48 17.81 -3.43
C GLU A 154 8.96 17.68 -3.75
N THR A 155 9.72 16.99 -2.89
CA THR A 155 11.14 16.67 -3.13
C THR A 155 11.32 15.86 -4.41
N PHE A 156 10.45 14.88 -4.64
CA PHE A 156 10.44 14.09 -5.86
C PHE A 156 10.16 14.92 -7.09
N GLN A 157 9.11 15.76 -7.08
CA GLN A 157 8.75 16.65 -8.18
C GLN A 157 9.90 17.58 -8.56
N ASN A 158 10.54 18.20 -7.57
CA ASN A 158 11.67 19.10 -7.79
C ASN A 158 12.87 18.38 -8.42
N ARG A 159 13.16 17.14 -8.00
CA ARG A 159 14.26 16.34 -8.56
C ARG A 159 13.91 15.78 -9.95
N LEU A 160 12.64 15.47 -10.17
CA LEU A 160 12.17 14.89 -11.43
C LEU A 160 12.37 15.85 -12.61
N GLN A 161 12.19 17.17 -12.41
CA GLN A 161 12.39 18.19 -13.46
C GLN A 161 13.76 18.11 -14.15
N GLY A 162 14.81 17.73 -13.42
CA GLY A 162 16.17 17.56 -13.96
C GLY A 162 16.51 16.15 -14.42
N THR A 163 15.61 15.19 -14.24
CA THR A 163 15.88 13.76 -14.41
C THR A 163 15.71 13.32 -15.86
N ARG A 164 16.77 12.74 -16.44
CA ARG A 164 16.78 12.09 -17.76
C ARG A 164 16.46 10.61 -17.64
N ARG A 165 17.04 9.94 -16.62
CA ARG A 165 16.78 8.53 -16.30
C ARG A 165 16.50 8.34 -14.81
N LEU A 166 15.36 7.75 -14.51
CA LEU A 166 14.89 7.35 -13.19
C LEU A 166 15.07 5.84 -13.01
N MET A 167 15.81 5.43 -11.98
CA MET A 167 15.81 4.05 -11.49
C MET A 167 14.68 3.89 -10.47
N LEU A 168 13.67 3.10 -10.80
CA LEU A 168 12.54 2.80 -9.91
C LEU A 168 12.69 1.38 -9.38
N VAL A 169 12.74 1.21 -8.05
CA VAL A 169 12.95 -0.12 -7.45
C VAL A 169 11.82 -0.48 -6.50
N GLY A 170 11.24 -1.65 -6.71
CA GLY A 170 10.12 -2.16 -5.92
C GLY A 170 8.86 -2.34 -6.77
N ASN A 171 7.90 -3.11 -6.27
CA ASN A 171 6.78 -3.61 -7.07
C ASN A 171 5.41 -3.34 -6.42
N GLY A 172 5.36 -2.41 -5.47
CA GLY A 172 4.14 -2.03 -4.75
C GLY A 172 3.31 -0.97 -5.48
N GLY A 173 2.29 -0.43 -4.79
CA GLY A 173 1.37 0.58 -5.35
C GLY A 173 2.11 1.82 -5.84
N ILE A 174 2.91 2.45 -4.95
CA ILE A 174 3.73 3.62 -5.27
C ILE A 174 4.59 3.40 -6.54
N ALA A 175 5.24 2.24 -6.66
CA ALA A 175 6.06 1.96 -7.84
C ALA A 175 5.20 1.80 -9.10
N THR A 176 4.10 1.08 -8.99
CA THR A 176 3.16 0.86 -10.10
C THR A 176 2.65 2.19 -10.65
N GLU A 177 2.29 3.09 -9.75
CA GLU A 177 1.74 4.37 -10.14
C GLU A 177 2.82 5.31 -10.70
N ILE A 178 4.04 5.37 -10.11
CA ILE A 178 5.17 6.11 -10.71
C ILE A 178 5.46 5.62 -12.14
N ALA A 179 5.47 4.29 -12.35
CA ALA A 179 5.74 3.72 -13.66
C ALA A 179 4.66 4.06 -14.70
N HIS A 180 3.45 4.40 -14.25
CA HIS A 180 2.35 4.84 -15.08
C HIS A 180 2.38 6.36 -15.36
N GLU A 181 2.47 7.16 -14.29
CA GLU A 181 2.22 8.60 -14.25
C GLU A 181 3.43 9.47 -14.64
N VAL A 182 4.65 8.99 -14.35
CA VAL A 182 5.84 9.77 -14.68
C VAL A 182 6.10 9.72 -16.17
N SER A 183 6.26 10.91 -16.76
CA SER A 183 6.57 11.12 -18.18
C SER A 183 7.80 12.02 -18.33
N GLY A 184 8.33 12.16 -19.54
CA GLY A 184 9.50 13.02 -19.78
C GLY A 184 10.82 12.52 -19.20
N CYS A 185 10.93 11.27 -18.75
CA CYS A 185 12.22 10.63 -18.44
C CYS A 185 12.17 9.13 -18.72
N GLN A 186 13.33 8.51 -18.95
CA GLN A 186 13.44 7.06 -19.07
C GLN A 186 13.31 6.43 -17.67
N ILE A 187 12.37 5.52 -17.48
CA ILE A 187 12.17 4.78 -16.23
C ILE A 187 12.73 3.37 -16.40
N ILE A 188 13.73 3.00 -15.59
CA ILE A 188 14.19 1.62 -15.44
C ILE A 188 13.52 1.07 -14.18
N TRP A 189 12.47 0.28 -14.35
CA TRP A 189 11.69 -0.30 -13.27
C TRP A 189 12.21 -1.70 -12.92
N VAL A 190 12.93 -1.81 -11.81
CA VAL A 190 13.56 -3.05 -11.34
C VAL A 190 12.67 -3.72 -10.30
N ILE A 191 12.29 -4.96 -10.60
CA ILE A 191 11.45 -5.77 -9.72
C ILE A 191 12.06 -7.16 -9.49
N LYS A 192 11.87 -7.70 -8.29
CA LYS A 192 12.33 -9.05 -7.91
C LYS A 192 11.43 -10.17 -8.45
N ASP A 193 10.21 -9.81 -8.84
CA ASP A 193 9.16 -10.73 -9.23
C ASP A 193 9.16 -10.95 -10.75
N SER A 194 8.42 -11.95 -11.23
CA SER A 194 8.24 -12.24 -12.66
C SER A 194 7.08 -11.48 -13.30
N SER A 195 6.29 -10.75 -12.51
CA SER A 195 5.19 -9.89 -12.96
C SER A 195 5.19 -8.56 -12.21
N ILE A 196 4.69 -7.51 -12.87
CA ILE A 196 4.49 -6.21 -12.23
C ILE A 196 3.35 -6.27 -11.20
N SER A 197 3.40 -5.35 -10.24
CA SER A 197 2.35 -5.15 -9.22
C SER A 197 1.98 -6.43 -8.45
N ALA A 198 2.91 -7.39 -8.34
CA ALA A 198 2.70 -8.72 -7.77
C ALA A 198 2.10 -8.74 -6.34
N PRO A 199 2.33 -7.75 -5.46
CA PRO A 199 1.64 -7.68 -4.17
C PRO A 199 0.12 -7.55 -4.27
N PHE A 200 -0.39 -7.01 -5.39
CA PHE A 200 -1.80 -6.69 -5.60
C PHE A 200 -2.41 -7.52 -6.74
N LEU A 201 -1.64 -7.86 -7.76
CA LEU A 201 -2.11 -8.45 -9.00
C LEU A 201 -1.38 -9.74 -9.33
N ASP A 202 -2.08 -10.72 -9.88
CA ASP A 202 -1.44 -11.86 -10.51
C ASP A 202 -0.94 -11.51 -11.93
N PRO A 203 -0.16 -12.39 -12.59
CA PRO A 203 0.38 -12.11 -13.91
C PRO A 203 -0.67 -11.82 -14.99
N VAL A 204 -1.88 -12.38 -14.86
CA VAL A 204 -2.95 -12.21 -15.87
C VAL A 204 -3.59 -10.83 -15.73
N ALA A 205 -3.91 -10.42 -14.50
CA ALA A 205 -4.41 -9.08 -14.21
C ALA A 205 -3.37 -7.99 -14.55
N ALA A 206 -2.10 -8.25 -14.27
CA ALA A 206 -1.00 -7.36 -14.66
C ALA A 206 -0.87 -7.20 -16.18
N ALA A 207 -0.99 -8.30 -16.94
CA ALA A 207 -0.98 -8.27 -18.39
C ALA A 207 -2.17 -7.48 -18.97
N PHE A 208 -3.36 -7.65 -18.39
CA PHE A 208 -4.55 -6.87 -18.75
C PHE A 208 -4.30 -5.36 -18.63
N LEU A 209 -3.74 -4.89 -17.50
CA LEU A 209 -3.46 -3.46 -17.28
C LEU A 209 -2.40 -2.91 -18.23
N LEU A 210 -1.35 -3.69 -18.51
CA LEU A 210 -0.33 -3.31 -19.49
C LEU A 210 -0.93 -3.18 -20.89
N GLU A 211 -1.75 -4.14 -21.30
CA GLU A 211 -2.45 -4.08 -22.60
C GLU A 211 -3.38 -2.88 -22.67
N ALA A 212 -4.20 -2.64 -21.63
CA ALA A 212 -5.12 -1.52 -21.56
C ALA A 212 -4.39 -0.17 -21.63
N ARG A 213 -3.22 -0.06 -20.98
CA ARG A 213 -2.35 1.12 -21.08
C ARG A 213 -1.91 1.39 -22.52
N GLU A 214 -1.46 0.35 -23.22
CA GLU A 214 -1.01 0.50 -24.61
C GLU A 214 -2.15 0.92 -25.55
N ILE A 215 -3.37 0.40 -25.31
CA ILE A 215 -4.58 0.81 -26.05
C ILE A 215 -4.89 2.30 -25.81
N SER A 216 -4.85 2.75 -24.55
CA SER A 216 -5.10 4.15 -24.17
C SER A 216 -4.11 5.11 -24.83
N LYS A 217 -2.82 4.76 -24.86
CA LYS A 217 -1.77 5.60 -25.45
C LYS A 217 -1.86 5.74 -26.98
N GLN A 218 -2.34 4.70 -27.67
CA GLN A 218 -2.52 4.75 -29.13
C GLN A 218 -3.66 5.71 -29.52
N GLY A 219 -4.73 5.80 -28.72
CA GLY A 219 -5.86 6.72 -28.97
C GLY A 219 -5.50 8.21 -28.96
N ASN A 220 -4.58 8.63 -28.07
CA ASN A 220 -4.19 10.04 -27.94
C ASN A 220 -3.31 10.58 -29.09
N SER A 221 -2.82 9.70 -29.97
CA SER A 221 -1.91 10.05 -31.06
C SER A 221 -2.64 10.52 -32.33
N GLU A 222 -3.88 10.07 -32.55
CA GLU A 222 -4.65 10.33 -33.77
C GLU A 222 -5.51 11.61 -33.70
N GLU A 223 -5.87 12.09 -32.51
CA GLU A 223 -6.73 13.28 -32.34
C GLU A 223 -6.05 14.63 -32.66
N LYS A 224 -4.73 14.66 -32.89
CA LYS A 224 -4.01 15.90 -33.25
C LYS A 224 -3.85 16.16 -34.76
N GLY A 225 -4.51 15.39 -35.63
CA GLY A 225 -4.33 15.51 -37.07
C GLY A 225 -5.58 15.32 -37.94
N GLY A 226 -6.44 16.34 -38.00
CA GLY A 226 -7.19 16.66 -39.23
C GLY A 226 -8.52 15.94 -39.55
N SER A 227 -9.54 16.77 -39.76
CA SER A 227 -10.79 16.62 -40.56
C SER A 227 -11.54 15.28 -40.60
N ALA A 228 -12.77 15.35 -40.09
CA ALA A 228 -13.84 14.38 -40.25
C ALA A 228 -14.00 13.84 -41.69
N SER A 229 -13.95 12.51 -41.84
CA SER A 229 -14.97 11.74 -42.56
C SER A 229 -14.72 10.22 -42.47
N ASN A 230 -15.84 9.51 -42.32
CA ASN A 230 -16.09 8.07 -42.53
C ASN A 230 -15.67 7.07 -41.42
N LEU A 231 -16.72 6.51 -40.81
CA LEU A 231 -16.73 5.35 -39.90
C LEU A 231 -15.89 4.17 -40.39
N PRO A 232 -15.36 3.37 -39.44
CA PRO A 232 -15.50 1.93 -39.53
C PRO A 232 -16.15 1.31 -38.27
N GLY A 233 -16.78 0.15 -38.52
CA GLY A 233 -17.66 -0.65 -37.67
C GLY A 233 -17.26 -0.86 -36.20
N VAL A 234 -18.31 -0.94 -35.39
CA VAL A 234 -18.34 -1.52 -34.03
C VAL A 234 -17.64 -2.88 -34.07
N ALA A 235 -16.39 -2.94 -33.61
CA ALA A 235 -15.75 -4.20 -33.29
C ALA A 235 -16.56 -4.82 -32.13
N SER A 236 -17.15 -5.99 -32.37
CA SER A 236 -17.85 -6.77 -31.34
C SER A 236 -16.97 -6.88 -30.11
N GLU A 237 -17.40 -6.31 -28.99
CA GLU A 237 -16.74 -6.40 -27.67
C GLU A 237 -16.79 -7.86 -27.21
N VAL A 238 -15.75 -8.65 -27.48
CA VAL A 238 -15.73 -10.08 -27.11
C VAL A 238 -15.41 -10.20 -25.62
N THR A 239 -16.43 -10.35 -24.79
CA THR A 239 -16.29 -10.77 -23.38
C THR A 239 -15.91 -12.25 -23.32
N GLN A 240 -14.88 -12.57 -22.53
CA GLN A 240 -14.42 -13.94 -22.35
C GLN A 240 -14.60 -14.37 -20.91
N ILE A 241 -15.40 -15.42 -20.69
CA ILE A 241 -15.56 -16.08 -19.39
C ILE A 241 -14.80 -17.41 -19.43
N ARG A 242 -13.97 -17.66 -18.40
CA ARG A 242 -13.13 -18.86 -18.34
C ARG A 242 -13.06 -19.42 -16.92
N ARG A 243 -13.10 -20.75 -16.82
CA ARG A 243 -12.71 -21.49 -15.61
C ARG A 243 -11.23 -21.90 -15.72
N MET A 244 -10.46 -21.54 -14.71
CA MET A 244 -9.01 -21.72 -14.68
C MET A 244 -8.57 -22.44 -13.40
N ARG A 245 -7.36 -22.99 -13.39
CA ARG A 245 -6.71 -23.54 -12.19
C ARG A 245 -5.23 -23.22 -12.18
N TYR A 246 -4.62 -23.11 -11.00
CA TYR A 246 -3.16 -23.04 -10.91
C TYR A 246 -2.56 -24.44 -11.01
N VAL A 247 -1.44 -24.55 -11.73
CA VAL A 247 -0.61 -25.77 -11.77
C VAL A 247 0.83 -25.40 -11.53
N VAL A 248 1.60 -26.31 -10.92
CA VAL A 248 3.04 -26.15 -10.77
C VAL A 248 3.69 -26.34 -12.14
N ALA A 249 4.47 -25.35 -12.59
CA ALA A 249 5.24 -25.47 -13.83
C ALA A 249 6.23 -26.65 -13.73
N GLY A 250 6.20 -27.56 -14.70
CA GLY A 250 7.10 -28.72 -14.75
C GLY A 250 8.54 -28.30 -15.08
N ASN A 251 9.52 -28.85 -14.34
CA ASN A 251 10.95 -28.75 -14.68
C ASN A 251 11.28 -29.72 -15.82
N ASP A 252 10.87 -29.43 -17.04
CA ASP A 252 11.38 -30.18 -18.19
C ASP A 252 12.66 -29.51 -18.72
N SER A 253 13.78 -30.17 -18.39
CA SER A 253 15.17 -29.93 -18.83
C SER A 253 15.92 -28.72 -18.23
N VAL A 254 16.66 -28.97 -17.14
CA VAL A 254 18.12 -28.73 -16.96
C VAL A 254 18.49 -29.24 -15.55
N GLU A 255 19.47 -30.14 -15.48
CA GLU A 255 20.05 -30.65 -14.23
C GLU A 255 20.86 -29.56 -13.49
N ASP A 256 20.84 -29.64 -12.15
CA ASP A 256 21.65 -28.91 -11.16
C ASP A 256 21.38 -27.41 -10.94
N ILE A 257 20.43 -27.07 -10.06
CA ILE A 257 20.59 -25.99 -9.06
C ILE A 257 19.88 -26.37 -7.74
N SER A 258 20.62 -26.20 -6.63
CA SER A 258 20.26 -26.39 -5.23
C SER A 258 18.99 -25.69 -4.74
N GLU A 259 18.32 -26.33 -3.79
CA GLU A 259 17.25 -25.88 -2.88
C GLU A 259 17.01 -24.35 -2.81
N THR A 260 16.00 -23.85 -3.54
CA THR A 260 15.19 -22.64 -3.21
C THR A 260 14.02 -22.38 -4.16
N SER A 261 13.79 -23.22 -5.18
CA SER A 261 12.67 -23.06 -6.12
C SER A 261 11.34 -23.55 -5.51
N LYS A 262 10.58 -22.67 -4.83
CA LYS A 262 9.12 -22.86 -4.77
C LYS A 262 8.64 -22.93 -6.21
N GLY A 263 8.09 -24.07 -6.64
CA GLY A 263 7.65 -24.27 -8.02
C GLY A 263 6.74 -23.13 -8.47
N HIS A 264 7.04 -22.54 -9.62
CA HIS A 264 6.30 -21.39 -10.14
C HIS A 264 4.89 -21.84 -10.56
N LEU A 265 3.85 -21.22 -10.00
CA LEU A 265 2.47 -21.51 -10.37
C LEU A 265 2.10 -20.78 -11.65
N ILE A 266 1.51 -21.52 -12.59
CA ILE A 266 0.96 -20.97 -13.84
C ILE A 266 -0.54 -21.23 -13.89
N LEU A 267 -1.28 -20.27 -14.45
CA LEU A 267 -2.73 -20.39 -14.59
C LEU A 267 -3.07 -21.08 -15.92
N VAL A 268 -3.81 -22.18 -15.87
CA VAL A 268 -4.21 -22.95 -17.05
C VAL A 268 -5.73 -23.15 -17.10
N PRO A 269 -6.34 -23.21 -18.29
CA PRO A 269 -7.76 -23.55 -18.42
C PRO A 269 -8.05 -24.93 -17.84
N VAL A 270 -9.22 -25.10 -17.21
CA VAL A 270 -9.70 -26.43 -16.81
C VAL A 270 -10.14 -27.16 -18.07
N GLN A 271 -9.38 -28.18 -18.49
CA GLN A 271 -9.71 -28.97 -19.68
C GLN A 271 -10.96 -29.83 -19.42
N ASN A 272 -12.07 -29.44 -20.04
CA ASN A 272 -12.97 -30.43 -20.64
C ASN A 272 -12.55 -30.57 -22.12
N GLN A 273 -12.58 -31.80 -22.65
CA GLN A 273 -12.13 -32.20 -24.00
C GLN A 273 -12.63 -31.31 -25.18
N PRO A 274 -11.96 -31.37 -26.34
CA PRO A 274 -11.34 -30.21 -27.00
C PRO A 274 -12.19 -29.58 -28.11
N LEU A 275 -11.92 -28.31 -28.44
CA LEU A 275 -12.03 -27.85 -29.82
C LEU A 275 -10.99 -26.77 -30.16
N GLU A 276 -10.65 -26.76 -31.44
CA GLU A 276 -9.36 -26.43 -32.04
C GLU A 276 -9.00 -24.95 -32.17
N SER A 277 -7.70 -24.75 -32.42
CA SER A 277 -6.99 -23.56 -32.87
C SER A 277 -7.61 -22.85 -34.08
N HIS A 278 -7.45 -21.51 -34.18
CA HIS A 278 -6.69 -20.81 -35.24
C HIS A 278 -6.85 -19.26 -35.23
N ILE A 279 -5.70 -18.57 -35.22
CA ILE A 279 -5.29 -17.41 -36.06
C ILE A 279 -5.84 -15.97 -35.82
N SER A 280 -4.87 -15.04 -35.77
CA SER A 280 -4.80 -13.62 -36.25
C SER A 280 -5.09 -12.42 -35.32
N LYS A 281 -4.12 -11.47 -35.35
CA LYS A 281 -4.16 -10.08 -34.85
C LYS A 281 -4.94 -9.19 -35.85
N PRO A 282 -5.88 -8.34 -35.43
CA PRO A 282 -5.76 -6.85 -35.47
C PRO A 282 -6.58 -6.15 -34.33
N GLN A 283 -6.86 -4.83 -34.21
CA GLN A 283 -6.18 -3.52 -34.34
C GLN A 283 -7.21 -2.46 -33.78
N VAL A 284 -6.81 -1.51 -32.90
CA VAL A 284 -7.49 -0.26 -32.38
C VAL A 284 -8.94 -0.34 -31.79
N THR A 285 -9.55 0.53 -30.95
CA THR A 285 -9.42 1.94 -30.44
C THR A 285 -10.35 2.18 -29.20
N GLY A 286 -9.91 2.99 -28.21
CA GLY A 286 -10.71 3.90 -27.32
C GLY A 286 -11.56 3.32 -26.16
N ALA A 287 -11.89 3.99 -25.03
CA ALA A 287 -11.44 5.24 -24.38
C ALA A 287 -11.95 5.32 -22.90
N ALA A 288 -11.18 6.05 -22.07
CA ALA A 288 -11.52 6.75 -20.81
C ALA A 288 -11.51 6.04 -19.43
N LEU A 289 -11.25 6.89 -18.42
CA LEU A 289 -10.47 6.72 -17.18
C LEU A 289 -11.30 6.70 -15.90
N GLY A 290 -10.70 6.07 -14.89
CA GLY A 290 -10.59 6.55 -13.52
C GLY A 290 -10.03 5.43 -12.65
N PRO A 291 -9.35 5.71 -11.51
CA PRO A 291 -9.18 7.01 -10.79
C PRO A 291 -7.77 7.29 -10.12
N ASP A 292 -7.65 8.32 -9.24
CA ASP A 292 -6.58 9.35 -9.28
C ASP A 292 -5.90 9.81 -7.94
N TRP A 293 -4.63 9.48 -7.69
CA TRP A 293 -3.79 10.17 -6.66
C TRP A 293 -2.74 11.12 -7.27
N ALA A 294 -2.45 10.97 -8.56
CA ALA A 294 -1.54 11.84 -9.32
C ALA A 294 -2.27 13.02 -10.01
N HIS A 295 -3.60 13.08 -9.92
CA HIS A 295 -4.41 14.11 -10.57
C HIS A 295 -3.93 15.53 -10.31
N GLY A 296 -3.75 16.29 -11.39
CA GLY A 296 -3.40 17.71 -11.35
C GLY A 296 -1.92 18.01 -11.04
N ARG A 297 -1.06 17.00 -10.87
CA ARG A 297 0.37 17.20 -10.60
C ARG A 297 1.21 17.09 -11.88
N ASN A 298 2.12 18.03 -12.08
CA ASN A 298 3.06 18.00 -13.19
C ASN A 298 4.26 17.09 -12.87
N LEU A 299 4.17 15.80 -13.24
CA LEU A 299 5.23 14.79 -13.07
C LEU A 299 6.08 14.61 -14.35
N LEU A 300 6.63 15.73 -14.84
CA LEU A 300 7.41 15.78 -16.07
C LEU A 300 8.91 15.78 -15.78
N GLY A 301 9.62 14.83 -16.39
CA GLY A 301 11.07 14.78 -16.43
C GLY A 301 11.70 15.75 -17.43
N ARG A 302 13.01 15.63 -17.63
CA ARG A 302 13.80 16.57 -18.45
C ARG A 302 13.63 16.39 -19.97
N LEU A 303 13.24 15.20 -20.44
CA LEU A 303 13.23 14.84 -21.86
C LEU A 303 11.99 15.44 -22.55
N THR A 304 12.22 16.14 -23.68
CA THR A 304 11.17 16.71 -24.53
C THR A 304 11.03 15.93 -25.85
N ASN A 305 9.86 15.97 -26.50
CA ASN A 305 9.59 15.33 -27.80
C ASN A 305 9.84 13.80 -27.83
N THR A 306 9.48 13.09 -26.77
CA THR A 306 9.58 11.64 -26.72
C THR A 306 8.24 10.99 -27.05
N VAL A 307 8.25 9.87 -27.77
CA VAL A 307 7.07 9.02 -27.94
C VAL A 307 6.95 8.20 -26.65
N ASP A 308 5.98 8.54 -25.78
CA ASP A 308 5.84 8.07 -24.40
C ASP A 308 5.77 6.53 -24.20
N GLY A 309 5.68 5.74 -25.28
CA GLY A 309 5.70 4.28 -25.23
C GLY A 309 7.10 3.66 -25.02
N GLY A 310 8.18 4.38 -25.35
CA GLY A 310 9.55 3.83 -25.34
C GLY A 310 10.37 4.08 -24.07
N LEU A 311 9.80 4.78 -23.08
CA LEU A 311 10.57 5.29 -21.93
C LEU A 311 10.54 4.39 -20.71
N LEU A 312 9.60 3.45 -20.59
CA LEU A 312 9.56 2.49 -19.49
C LEU A 312 10.23 1.17 -19.90
N LYS A 313 11.30 0.78 -19.20
CA LYS A 313 11.85 -0.57 -19.25
C LYS A 313 11.63 -1.27 -17.91
N VAL A 314 10.98 -2.41 -17.94
CA VAL A 314 10.88 -3.29 -16.75
C VAL A 314 12.01 -4.31 -16.77
N VAL A 315 12.75 -4.42 -15.67
CA VAL A 315 13.78 -5.44 -15.44
C VAL A 315 13.25 -6.40 -14.38
N TYR A 316 12.80 -7.56 -14.85
CA TYR A 316 12.24 -8.62 -14.01
C TYR A 316 13.33 -9.41 -13.28
N GLN A 317 12.95 -10.02 -12.16
CA GLN A 317 13.81 -10.94 -11.39
C GLN A 317 15.20 -10.36 -11.05
N ALA A 318 15.28 -9.06 -10.80
CA ALA A 318 16.51 -8.35 -10.51
C ALA A 318 16.41 -7.54 -9.20
N LYS A 319 17.55 -7.31 -8.58
CA LYS A 319 17.72 -6.40 -7.43
C LYS A 319 18.90 -5.47 -7.70
N ILE A 320 18.94 -4.34 -7.01
CA ILE A 320 20.18 -3.55 -6.94
C ILE A 320 21.22 -4.39 -6.21
N LYS A 321 22.38 -4.55 -6.85
CA LYS A 321 23.57 -5.17 -6.26
C LYS A 321 24.44 -4.11 -5.58
N THR A 322 24.66 -2.97 -6.24
CA THR A 322 25.39 -1.83 -5.66
C THR A 322 25.07 -0.52 -6.39
N LEU A 323 25.19 0.58 -5.67
CA LEU A 323 25.28 1.92 -6.24
C LEU A 323 26.75 2.28 -6.43
N LEU A 324 27.09 2.97 -7.50
CA LEU A 324 28.45 3.34 -7.88
C LEU A 324 28.50 4.83 -8.20
N SER A 325 29.53 5.49 -7.71
CA SER A 325 29.94 6.82 -8.16
C SER A 325 30.51 6.76 -9.59
N PRO A 326 30.62 7.92 -10.29
CA PRO A 326 31.24 7.96 -11.61
C PRO A 326 32.67 7.41 -11.65
N GLU A 327 33.46 7.68 -10.62
CA GLU A 327 34.84 7.19 -10.50
C GLU A 327 34.89 5.67 -10.36
N GLU A 328 34.03 5.08 -9.52
CA GLU A 328 33.93 3.64 -9.33
C GLU A 328 33.44 2.93 -10.60
N PHE A 329 32.50 3.53 -11.33
CA PHE A 329 32.05 3.03 -12.62
C PHE A 329 33.17 3.01 -13.66
N LEU A 330 33.93 4.11 -13.80
CA LEU A 330 35.09 4.18 -14.69
C LEU A 330 36.15 3.12 -14.35
N GLY A 331 36.35 2.86 -13.05
CA GLY A 331 37.24 1.80 -12.56
C GLY A 331 36.83 0.38 -12.97
N LYS A 332 35.54 0.11 -13.23
CA LYS A 332 35.05 -1.23 -13.61
C LYS A 332 35.34 -1.64 -15.05
N LYS A 333 35.74 -0.71 -15.93
CA LYS A 333 35.95 -0.95 -17.37
C LYS A 333 34.76 -1.67 -18.05
N ARG A 334 33.54 -1.35 -17.62
CA ARG A 334 32.29 -1.85 -18.21
C ARG A 334 31.53 -0.70 -18.86
N SER A 335 30.71 -1.01 -19.85
CA SER A 335 29.81 -0.04 -20.48
C SER A 335 28.42 -0.12 -19.86
N GLU A 336 27.67 0.97 -19.95
CA GLU A 336 26.24 0.96 -19.65
C GLU A 336 25.49 0.03 -20.61
N THR A 337 24.39 -0.53 -20.12
CA THR A 337 23.59 -1.51 -20.88
C THR A 337 22.61 -0.88 -21.85
N LEU A 338 22.24 0.39 -21.65
CA LEU A 338 21.35 1.11 -22.54
C LEU A 338 21.82 2.56 -22.76
N PRO A 339 21.91 3.01 -24.02
CA PRO A 339 21.96 4.44 -24.29
C PRO A 339 20.60 5.08 -23.96
N LEU A 340 20.59 6.40 -23.77
CA LEU A 340 19.33 7.14 -23.71
C LEU A 340 18.57 6.99 -25.05
N PRO A 341 17.23 6.83 -25.03
CA PRO A 341 16.42 6.76 -26.25
C PRO A 341 16.60 8.03 -27.09
N ASN A 342 16.88 7.88 -28.39
CA ASN A 342 17.22 8.95 -29.35
C ASN A 342 18.49 9.73 -28.98
N GLY A 343 19.67 9.21 -29.37
CA GLY A 343 21.01 9.73 -29.07
C GLY A 343 21.35 11.19 -29.46
N ASN A 344 20.36 12.04 -29.75
CA ASN A 344 20.44 13.50 -29.80
C ASN A 344 19.15 14.08 -29.19
N ILE A 345 19.03 14.09 -27.86
CA ILE A 345 17.96 14.84 -27.20
C ILE A 345 18.41 16.29 -27.11
N THR A 346 17.62 17.20 -27.68
CA THR A 346 17.88 18.63 -27.68
C THR A 346 17.16 19.31 -26.51
N ASP A 347 17.90 19.90 -25.59
CA ASP A 347 17.36 20.89 -24.65
C ASP A 347 17.53 22.27 -25.30
N ASN A 348 16.44 22.86 -25.81
CA ASN A 348 16.47 24.13 -26.55
C ASN A 348 17.56 24.17 -27.67
N GLY A 349 17.80 23.05 -28.36
CA GLY A 349 18.82 22.93 -29.42
C GLY A 349 20.22 22.44 -28.99
N SER A 350 20.42 22.08 -27.72
CA SER A 350 21.72 21.60 -27.17
C SER A 350 21.72 20.08 -26.99
N VAL A 351 22.76 19.37 -27.47
CA VAL A 351 22.91 17.91 -27.27
C VAL A 351 23.20 17.62 -25.79
N ILE A 352 22.34 16.84 -25.14
CA ILE A 352 22.54 16.40 -23.75
C ILE A 352 23.64 15.33 -23.71
N PRO A 353 24.70 15.48 -22.88
CA PRO A 353 25.70 14.43 -22.70
C PRO A 353 25.07 13.13 -22.17
N VAL A 354 25.36 12.00 -22.81
CA VAL A 354 24.76 10.69 -22.46
C VAL A 354 25.58 9.94 -21.39
N ASP A 355 26.83 10.33 -21.15
CA ASP A 355 27.79 9.58 -20.31
C ASP A 355 28.14 10.29 -18.97
N ASP A 356 27.45 11.38 -18.64
CA ASP A 356 27.69 12.15 -17.40
C ASP A 356 26.54 11.92 -16.41
N TRP A 357 26.59 10.79 -15.70
CA TRP A 357 25.59 10.41 -14.70
C TRP A 357 26.09 10.65 -13.28
N PRO A 358 25.27 11.20 -12.38
CA PRO A 358 25.67 11.36 -10.99
C PRO A 358 25.76 10.03 -10.21
N VAL A 359 25.02 9.00 -10.64
CA VAL A 359 25.03 7.67 -10.03
C VAL A 359 24.88 6.58 -11.08
N TYR A 360 25.60 5.49 -10.91
CA TYR A 360 25.46 4.26 -11.68
C TYR A 360 24.93 3.13 -10.79
N VAL A 361 23.98 2.36 -11.32
CA VAL A 361 23.32 1.29 -10.58
C VAL A 361 23.68 -0.05 -11.22
N GLU A 362 24.38 -0.91 -10.47
CA GLU A 362 24.65 -2.30 -10.88
C GLU A 362 23.56 -3.21 -10.32
N LEU A 363 22.97 -4.03 -11.20
CA LEU A 363 21.95 -5.01 -10.85
C LEU A 363 22.53 -6.41 -10.65
N THR A 364 21.76 -7.30 -10.02
CA THR A 364 22.14 -8.71 -9.79
C THR A 364 22.30 -9.52 -11.08
N ASN A 365 21.68 -9.10 -12.18
CA ASN A 365 21.86 -9.67 -13.52
C ASN A 365 23.10 -9.13 -14.25
N ASN A 366 23.96 -8.37 -13.56
CA ASN A 366 25.16 -7.69 -14.06
C ASN A 366 24.92 -6.54 -15.04
N GLU A 367 23.67 -6.13 -15.28
CA GLU A 367 23.38 -4.90 -16.01
C GLU A 367 23.77 -3.66 -15.19
N ILE A 368 24.25 -2.61 -15.87
CA ILE A 368 24.60 -1.32 -15.27
C ILE A 368 23.85 -0.21 -16.01
N TYR A 369 23.30 0.73 -15.24
CA TYR A 369 22.56 1.90 -15.73
C TYR A 369 23.03 3.17 -15.03
N GLY A 370 23.45 4.19 -15.78
CA GLY A 370 23.65 5.54 -15.25
C GLY A 370 22.31 6.26 -15.09
N CYS A 371 22.06 6.89 -13.95
CA CYS A 371 20.76 7.49 -13.61
C CYS A 371 20.94 8.85 -12.92
N ASP A 372 19.93 9.72 -12.99
CA ASP A 372 19.92 11.00 -12.25
C ASP A 372 19.23 10.85 -10.88
N LEU A 373 18.33 9.87 -10.75
CA LEU A 373 17.52 9.66 -9.56
C LEU A 373 17.24 8.17 -9.34
N VAL A 374 17.23 7.74 -8.08
CA VAL A 374 16.81 6.40 -7.66
C VAL A 374 15.63 6.53 -6.69
N VAL A 375 14.49 5.96 -7.03
CA VAL A 375 13.32 5.86 -6.15
C VAL A 375 13.25 4.47 -5.55
N SER A 376 13.31 4.42 -4.22
CA SER A 376 13.16 3.22 -3.41
C SER A 376 11.70 3.08 -2.96
N ALA A 377 10.98 2.15 -3.60
CA ALA A 377 9.59 1.82 -3.34
C ALA A 377 9.46 0.33 -2.90
N ILE A 378 10.36 -0.12 -2.03
CA ILE A 378 10.50 -1.53 -1.60
C ILE A 378 9.71 -1.84 -0.32
N GLY A 379 8.69 -1.02 -0.01
CA GLY A 379 7.85 -1.14 1.17
C GLY A 379 8.17 -0.12 2.26
N VAL A 380 7.45 -0.24 3.38
CA VAL A 380 7.60 0.61 4.55
C VAL A 380 7.87 -0.23 5.79
N GLU A 381 8.43 0.39 6.81
CA GLU A 381 8.67 -0.22 8.12
C GLU A 381 8.11 0.65 9.24
N ALA A 382 7.83 0.05 10.39
CA ALA A 382 7.18 0.73 11.51
C ALA A 382 8.05 1.88 12.04
N ASN A 383 7.46 3.05 12.25
CA ASN A 383 8.21 4.24 12.64
C ASN A 383 8.28 4.38 14.18
N PHE A 384 9.47 4.22 14.74
CA PHE A 384 9.73 4.41 16.17
C PHE A 384 10.89 5.37 16.43
N SER A 385 11.41 6.01 15.38
CA SER A 385 12.56 6.89 15.50
C SER A 385 12.10 8.33 15.77
N PRO A 386 12.48 8.93 16.91
CA PRO A 386 12.25 10.35 17.15
C PRO A 386 13.07 11.26 16.22
N PHE A 387 14.07 10.69 15.54
CA PHE A 387 14.99 11.41 14.64
C PHE A 387 14.83 10.92 13.21
N ASN A 388 14.14 11.70 12.37
CA ASN A 388 14.16 11.51 10.92
C ASN A 388 15.46 12.11 10.31
N LYS A 389 16.63 11.74 10.86
CA LYS A 389 17.94 12.14 10.34
C LYS A 389 18.89 10.95 10.32
N ASN A 390 19.00 10.29 9.16
CA ASN A 390 20.16 9.59 8.56
C ASN A 390 21.19 8.81 9.41
N ASN A 391 20.94 8.52 10.69
CA ASN A 391 21.84 7.77 11.55
C ASN A 391 21.05 6.69 12.32
N ARG A 392 20.76 5.58 11.64
CA ARG A 392 20.50 4.31 12.31
C ARG A 392 21.83 3.69 12.70
N GLY A 393 22.24 3.97 13.93
CA GLY A 393 23.31 3.27 14.63
C GLY A 393 22.80 2.15 15.54
N ASP A 394 21.56 1.68 15.39
CA ASP A 394 21.13 0.44 16.01
C ASP A 394 21.35 -0.70 15.02
N THR A 395 22.51 -1.33 15.17
CA THR A 395 22.85 -2.59 14.53
C THR A 395 22.14 -3.73 15.25
N ASP A 396 20.89 -4.02 14.87
CA ASP A 396 20.36 -5.38 15.06
C ASP A 396 21.09 -6.28 14.05
N THR A 397 22.15 -6.92 14.54
CA THR A 397 22.93 -7.90 13.81
C THR A 397 22.22 -9.25 13.84
N ASP A 398 21.12 -9.40 13.09
CA ASP A 398 20.56 -10.72 12.80
C ASP A 398 21.25 -11.34 11.59
N ALA A 399 22.55 -11.61 11.77
CA ALA A 399 23.31 -12.54 10.95
C ALA A 399 23.57 -13.81 11.78
N SER A 400 22.54 -14.63 12.03
CA SER A 400 22.64 -16.09 12.12
C SER A 400 21.34 -16.74 12.59
N ALA A 401 20.58 -17.33 11.66
CA ALA A 401 19.73 -18.49 11.96
C ALA A 401 19.37 -19.20 10.64
N HIS A 402 20.34 -19.93 10.09
CA HIS A 402 20.00 -21.10 9.28
C HIS A 402 19.53 -22.19 10.25
N LYS A 403 18.22 -22.39 10.36
CA LYS A 403 17.64 -23.65 10.78
C LYS A 403 16.48 -24.01 9.85
N ASN A 404 16.69 -25.09 9.11
CA ASN A 404 15.65 -25.85 8.44
C ASN A 404 14.75 -26.49 9.50
N SER A 405 13.45 -26.19 9.48
CA SER A 405 12.40 -27.16 9.80
C SER A 405 11.08 -26.67 9.21
N GLY A 406 10.40 -27.56 8.50
CA GLY A 406 9.10 -27.31 7.88
C GLY A 406 7.94 -27.27 8.89
N ASN A 407 6.82 -26.75 8.39
CA ASN A 407 5.48 -26.73 8.96
C ASN A 407 5.34 -26.18 10.39
N ASP A 408 5.05 -24.88 10.47
CA ASP A 408 3.94 -24.30 11.25
C ASP A 408 3.93 -22.76 11.04
N ASP A 409 3.02 -22.27 10.19
CA ASP A 409 2.87 -20.85 9.83
C ASP A 409 2.16 -20.02 10.92
N ASN A 410 2.60 -20.09 12.20
CA ASN A 410 2.05 -19.20 13.25
C ASN A 410 2.94 -18.94 14.48
N GLU A 411 4.21 -19.35 14.53
CA GLU A 411 5.11 -18.92 15.61
C GLU A 411 5.80 -17.61 15.20
N ALA A 412 5.17 -16.49 15.56
CA ALA A 412 5.71 -15.16 15.31
C ALA A 412 7.07 -15.01 16.02
N ASP A 413 8.11 -14.82 15.20
CA ASP A 413 9.46 -14.35 15.56
C ASP A 413 9.34 -13.02 16.35
N THR A 414 9.05 -13.16 17.65
CA THR A 414 8.68 -12.09 18.57
C THR A 414 9.91 -11.65 19.33
N THR A 415 10.24 -10.37 19.25
CA THR A 415 11.40 -9.79 19.91
C THR A 415 10.97 -8.66 20.84
N LYS A 416 11.63 -8.58 22.00
CA LYS A 416 11.52 -7.40 22.87
C LYS A 416 12.51 -6.36 22.40
N SER A 417 12.04 -5.16 22.09
CA SER A 417 12.93 -4.05 21.74
C SER A 417 12.59 -2.79 22.52
N LEU A 418 13.60 -1.95 22.74
CA LEU A 418 13.41 -0.64 23.33
C LEU A 418 12.84 0.33 22.28
N VAL A 419 11.66 0.86 22.55
CA VAL A 419 10.97 1.89 21.75
C VAL A 419 10.60 3.04 22.69
N PHE A 420 11.02 4.27 22.35
CA PHE A 420 10.86 5.46 23.19
C PHE A 420 11.34 5.27 24.66
N GLY A 421 12.37 4.45 24.87
CA GLY A 421 12.93 4.17 26.19
C GLY A 421 12.15 3.15 27.02
N CYS A 422 11.17 2.45 26.45
CA CYS A 422 10.43 1.38 27.08
C CYS A 422 10.49 0.08 26.26
N SER A 423 10.39 -1.08 26.91
CA SER A 423 10.41 -2.39 26.25
C SER A 423 9.03 -2.72 25.70
N PHE A 424 8.96 -3.03 24.40
CA PHE A 424 7.74 -3.53 23.75
C PHE A 424 7.99 -4.87 23.07
N ASP A 425 6.97 -5.72 23.05
CA ASP A 425 6.92 -6.89 22.17
C ASP A 425 6.68 -6.45 20.73
N ARG A 426 7.49 -6.96 19.81
CA ARG A 426 7.52 -6.58 18.40
C ARG A 426 7.62 -7.78 17.49
N VAL A 427 7.07 -7.62 16.29
CA VAL A 427 7.28 -8.58 15.20
C VAL A 427 8.63 -8.32 14.52
N SER A 428 9.27 -9.37 14.04
CA SER A 428 10.49 -9.33 13.22
C SER A 428 10.40 -8.34 12.05
N MET A 429 11.53 -7.68 11.74
CA MET A 429 11.66 -6.75 10.60
C MET A 429 11.40 -7.40 9.24
N ARG A 430 11.47 -8.73 9.16
CA ARG A 430 11.10 -9.51 7.97
C ARG A 430 9.62 -9.33 7.59
N LEU A 431 8.75 -9.19 8.60
CA LEU A 431 7.32 -8.92 8.44
C LEU A 431 7.01 -7.41 8.41
N GLY A 432 8.04 -6.56 8.25
CA GLY A 432 7.93 -5.11 8.24
C GLY A 432 8.12 -4.45 9.61
N GLY A 433 8.23 -5.24 10.67
CA GLY A 433 8.26 -4.75 12.05
C GLY A 433 6.90 -4.24 12.53
N GLY A 434 6.85 -3.75 13.76
CA GLY A 434 5.65 -3.20 14.38
C GLY A 434 5.53 -3.62 15.84
N LEU A 435 4.78 -2.85 16.63
CA LEU A 435 4.40 -3.25 17.99
C LEU A 435 3.33 -4.32 17.89
N LEU A 436 3.50 -5.45 18.58
CA LEU A 436 2.45 -6.45 18.68
C LEU A 436 1.27 -5.85 19.46
N ILE A 437 0.07 -6.01 18.92
CA ILE A 437 -1.17 -5.58 19.55
C ILE A 437 -2.20 -6.72 19.59
N ASP A 438 -3.00 -6.76 20.66
CA ASP A 438 -4.16 -7.64 20.76
C ASP A 438 -5.38 -7.11 19.99
N GLU A 439 -6.48 -7.86 19.99
CA GLU A 439 -7.76 -7.49 19.36
C GLU A 439 -8.40 -6.22 19.96
N GLN A 440 -7.88 -5.73 21.08
CA GLN A 440 -8.29 -4.49 21.72
C GLN A 440 -7.27 -3.36 21.51
N MET A 441 -6.37 -3.54 20.54
CA MET A 441 -5.31 -2.60 20.14
C MET A 441 -4.29 -2.32 21.25
N ARG A 442 -4.25 -3.13 22.32
CA ARG A 442 -3.31 -2.95 23.44
C ARG A 442 -1.94 -3.50 23.06
N THR A 443 -0.91 -2.80 23.47
CA THR A 443 0.47 -3.29 23.40
C THR A 443 0.82 -4.10 24.66
N SER A 444 2.03 -4.66 24.70
CA SER A 444 2.63 -5.23 25.92
C SER A 444 2.74 -4.26 27.12
N CYS A 445 2.61 -2.95 26.91
CA CYS A 445 2.62 -1.94 27.97
C CYS A 445 1.21 -1.57 28.40
N LYS A 446 0.95 -1.62 29.72
CA LYS A 446 -0.34 -1.24 30.29
C LYS A 446 -0.74 0.16 29.87
N ASP A 447 -2.00 0.32 29.48
CA ASP A 447 -2.62 1.60 29.09
C ASP A 447 -1.98 2.29 27.88
N VAL A 448 -1.15 1.55 27.13
CA VAL A 448 -0.56 1.95 25.86
C VAL A 448 -1.11 1.06 24.74
N TYR A 449 -1.68 1.72 23.74
CA TYR A 449 -2.29 1.15 22.54
C TYR A 449 -1.44 1.51 21.32
N ALA A 450 -1.65 0.82 20.21
CA ALA A 450 -1.06 1.21 18.93
C ALA A 450 -2.01 0.93 17.76
N ALA A 451 -1.93 1.75 16.70
CA ALA A 451 -2.77 1.59 15.52
C ALA A 451 -2.08 2.09 14.24
N GLY A 452 -2.49 1.52 13.10
CA GLY A 452 -1.92 1.81 11.78
C GLY A 452 -0.56 1.15 11.57
N ASP A 453 0.25 1.70 10.65
CA ASP A 453 1.50 1.07 10.16
C ASP A 453 2.59 0.81 11.21
N CYS A 454 2.48 1.40 12.41
CA CYS A 454 3.39 1.11 13.52
C CYS A 454 2.99 -0.12 14.35
N ALA A 455 1.77 -0.63 14.16
CA ALA A 455 1.21 -1.76 14.88
C ALA A 455 1.17 -3.02 14.02
N TYR A 456 1.20 -4.18 14.67
CA TYR A 456 1.06 -5.49 14.06
C TYR A 456 0.00 -6.31 14.80
N ALA A 457 -1.03 -6.74 14.07
CA ALA A 457 -2.19 -7.46 14.59
C ALA A 457 -1.80 -8.86 15.08
N HIS A 458 -1.79 -9.08 16.39
CA HIS A 458 -1.39 -10.33 17.03
C HIS A 458 -2.56 -11.05 17.72
N TRP A 459 -3.66 -11.18 16.99
CA TRP A 459 -4.80 -12.04 17.33
C TRP A 459 -5.03 -13.05 16.21
N THR A 460 -5.93 -14.00 16.43
CA THR A 460 -6.35 -14.92 15.36
C THR A 460 -7.24 -14.19 14.37
N TRP A 461 -6.77 -14.02 13.14
CA TRP A 461 -7.49 -13.28 12.11
C TRP A 461 -8.66 -14.07 11.54
N SER A 462 -9.68 -13.35 11.07
CA SER A 462 -10.75 -13.94 10.26
C SER A 462 -10.18 -14.58 8.99
N PRO A 463 -10.75 -15.69 8.47
CA PRO A 463 -10.21 -16.43 7.34
C PRO A 463 -9.97 -15.60 6.08
N HIS A 464 -10.67 -14.48 5.90
CA HIS A 464 -10.57 -13.62 4.72
C HIS A 464 -9.95 -12.25 5.01
N TRP A 465 -9.51 -12.00 6.24
CA TRP A 465 -8.77 -10.80 6.61
C TRP A 465 -7.27 -11.09 6.77
N PHE A 466 -6.47 -10.09 6.46
CA PHE A 466 -5.04 -10.08 6.77
C PHE A 466 -4.52 -8.64 6.79
N GLN A 467 -3.42 -8.43 7.50
CA GLN A 467 -2.86 -7.10 7.62
C GLN A 467 -2.06 -6.69 6.38
N MET A 468 -2.32 -5.48 5.89
CA MET A 468 -1.47 -4.74 4.94
C MET A 468 -1.39 -3.27 5.38
N ARG A 469 -0.29 -2.60 5.03
CA ARG A 469 -0.05 -1.21 5.45
C ARG A 469 -0.71 -0.22 4.51
N LEU A 470 -2.02 -0.08 4.71
CA LEU A 470 -2.93 0.66 3.84
C LEU A 470 -3.68 1.73 4.63
N TRP A 471 -4.09 2.79 3.94
CA TRP A 471 -4.83 3.90 4.55
C TRP A 471 -6.15 3.47 5.18
N ASN A 472 -6.90 2.56 4.53
CA ASN A 472 -8.16 2.05 5.06
C ASN A 472 -7.96 1.23 6.35
N GLN A 473 -6.95 0.37 6.41
CA GLN A 473 -6.63 -0.35 7.65
C GLN A 473 -6.15 0.60 8.75
N ALA A 474 -5.38 1.64 8.42
CA ALA A 474 -4.99 2.67 9.38
C ALA A 474 -6.22 3.39 9.98
N ARG A 475 -7.23 3.71 9.16
CA ARG A 475 -8.51 4.28 9.62
C ARG A 475 -9.26 3.31 10.54
N GLN A 476 -9.45 2.06 10.11
CA GLN A 476 -10.15 1.02 10.88
C GLN A 476 -9.49 0.78 12.25
N MET A 477 -8.16 0.65 12.29
CA MET A 477 -7.40 0.48 13.54
C MET A 477 -7.48 1.71 14.43
N GLY A 478 -7.38 2.92 13.87
CA GLY A 478 -7.51 4.16 14.63
C GLY A 478 -8.88 4.30 15.31
N PHE A 479 -9.94 4.00 14.56
CA PHE A 479 -11.32 3.99 15.04
C PHE A 479 -11.53 2.96 16.17
N HIS A 480 -11.04 1.74 15.98
CA HIS A 480 -11.17 0.68 17.00
C HIS A 480 -10.35 0.97 18.26
N ALA A 481 -9.13 1.51 18.12
CA ALA A 481 -8.30 1.91 19.25
C ALA A 481 -8.97 3.00 20.11
N ALA A 482 -9.65 3.96 19.49
CA ALA A 482 -10.44 4.97 20.20
C ALA A 482 -11.56 4.35 21.04
N LYS A 483 -12.37 3.45 20.44
CA LYS A 483 -13.43 2.72 21.15
C LYS A 483 -12.87 1.93 22.33
N CYS A 484 -11.78 1.19 22.12
CA CYS A 484 -11.11 0.41 23.16
C CYS A 484 -10.65 1.30 24.32
N MET A 485 -9.91 2.38 24.04
CA MET A 485 -9.46 3.32 25.07
C MET A 485 -10.62 3.94 25.85
N PHE A 486 -11.69 4.36 25.17
CA PHE A 486 -12.87 4.94 25.80
C PHE A 486 -13.57 3.94 26.73
N CYS A 487 -13.89 2.75 26.24
CA CYS A 487 -14.57 1.69 27.02
C CYS A 487 -13.73 1.23 28.21
N HIS A 488 -12.43 0.99 28.01
CA HIS A 488 -11.50 0.60 29.07
C HIS A 488 -11.35 1.67 30.17
N THR A 489 -11.53 2.94 29.83
CA THR A 489 -11.56 4.05 30.81
C THR A 489 -12.85 4.04 31.64
N ASN A 490 -13.93 3.50 31.10
CA ASN A 490 -15.22 3.38 31.78
C ASN A 490 -15.43 2.00 32.45
N GLY A 491 -14.40 1.15 32.47
CA GLY A 491 -14.40 -0.14 33.16
C GLY A 491 -14.93 -1.33 32.34
N ASP A 492 -15.35 -1.11 31.09
CA ASP A 492 -15.62 -2.21 30.17
C ASP A 492 -14.28 -2.74 29.66
N THR A 493 -14.08 -4.06 29.67
CA THR A 493 -12.82 -4.70 29.23
C THR A 493 -13.01 -5.61 28.03
N ASN A 494 -14.19 -5.65 27.41
CA ASN A 494 -14.48 -6.54 26.29
C ASN A 494 -15.17 -5.79 25.15
N VAL A 495 -14.40 -4.97 24.43
CA VAL A 495 -14.89 -4.28 23.24
C VAL A 495 -14.87 -5.25 22.05
N PRO A 496 -16.03 -5.58 21.44
CA PRO A 496 -16.08 -6.45 20.28
C PRO A 496 -15.25 -5.86 19.14
N LEU A 497 -14.45 -6.70 18.49
CA LEU A 497 -13.69 -6.31 17.31
C LEU A 497 -14.64 -5.79 16.23
N ASP A 498 -14.26 -4.69 15.60
CA ASP A 498 -15.10 -4.08 14.57
C ASP A 498 -15.26 -5.04 13.36
N PHE A 499 -16.45 -5.05 12.75
CA PHE A 499 -16.74 -5.96 11.64
C PHE A 499 -15.78 -5.75 10.45
N SER A 500 -15.16 -4.56 10.33
CA SER A 500 -14.11 -4.25 9.35
C SER A 500 -12.89 -5.17 9.38
N PHE A 501 -12.70 -5.98 10.44
CA PHE A 501 -11.62 -6.96 10.55
C PHE A 501 -12.02 -8.39 10.10
N GLU A 502 -13.21 -8.58 9.53
CA GLU A 502 -13.68 -9.87 8.99
C GLU A 502 -13.23 -10.12 7.54
N LEU A 503 -13.16 -9.07 6.72
CA LEU A 503 -12.84 -9.17 5.30
C LEU A 503 -11.74 -8.18 4.93
N PHE A 504 -10.71 -8.65 4.23
CA PHE A 504 -9.77 -7.75 3.57
C PHE A 504 -10.48 -7.03 2.43
N THR A 505 -10.53 -5.69 2.49
CA THR A 505 -11.00 -4.85 1.39
C THR A 505 -9.95 -3.80 1.06
N HIS A 506 -9.76 -3.51 -0.23
CA HIS A 506 -8.92 -2.41 -0.65
C HIS A 506 -9.37 -1.89 -2.01
N VAL A 507 -9.46 -0.56 -2.13
CA VAL A 507 -9.68 0.14 -3.39
C VAL A 507 -8.43 0.95 -3.67
N THR A 508 -7.86 0.75 -4.85
CA THR A 508 -6.68 1.44 -5.34
C THR A 508 -6.75 1.53 -6.85
N TYR A 509 -5.91 2.36 -7.44
CA TYR A 509 -6.03 2.69 -8.83
C TYR A 509 -4.72 2.47 -9.56
N PHE A 510 -4.75 1.63 -10.59
CA PHE A 510 -3.56 1.30 -11.36
C PHE A 510 -3.83 1.48 -12.84
N PHE A 511 -2.91 2.16 -13.52
CA PHE A 511 -3.00 2.44 -14.95
C PHE A 511 -4.31 3.15 -15.36
N GLY A 512 -4.87 3.96 -14.45
CA GLY A 512 -6.14 4.66 -14.67
C GLY A 512 -7.38 3.78 -14.58
N PHE A 513 -7.28 2.58 -14.02
CA PHE A 513 -8.40 1.70 -13.71
C PHE A 513 -8.64 1.62 -12.20
N LYS A 514 -9.92 1.58 -11.82
CA LYS A 514 -10.37 1.23 -10.48
C LYS A 514 -10.00 -0.23 -10.22
N VAL A 515 -9.28 -0.52 -9.14
CA VAL A 515 -8.93 -1.88 -8.71
C VAL A 515 -9.49 -2.11 -7.32
N VAL A 516 -10.43 -3.04 -7.22
CA VAL A 516 -11.01 -3.50 -5.94
C VAL A 516 -10.48 -4.89 -5.63
N LEU A 517 -9.99 -5.06 -4.41
CA LEU A 517 -9.42 -6.30 -3.90
C LEU A 517 -10.25 -6.75 -2.70
N LEU A 518 -10.76 -7.98 -2.77
CA LEU A 518 -11.64 -8.57 -1.76
C LEU A 518 -11.08 -9.90 -1.25
N GLY A 519 -11.09 -10.07 0.07
CA GLY A 519 -10.69 -11.30 0.74
C GLY A 519 -9.31 -11.79 0.33
N ARG A 520 -9.20 -13.10 0.10
CA ARG A 520 -8.00 -13.75 -0.42
C ARG A 520 -7.87 -13.52 -1.94
N PHE A 521 -7.80 -12.27 -2.38
CA PHE A 521 -7.83 -11.86 -3.80
C PHE A 521 -6.75 -12.51 -4.70
N ASN A 522 -5.63 -12.96 -4.11
CA ASN A 522 -4.59 -13.74 -4.79
C ASN A 522 -4.34 -15.10 -4.11
N GLY A 523 -5.30 -15.60 -3.31
CA GLY A 523 -5.19 -16.84 -2.58
C GLY A 523 -4.19 -16.77 -1.42
N GLN A 524 -4.08 -15.61 -0.77
CA GLN A 524 -3.15 -15.40 0.34
C GLN A 524 -3.38 -16.44 1.45
N GLY A 525 -2.38 -17.27 1.74
CA GLY A 525 -2.50 -18.33 2.74
C GLY A 525 -3.31 -19.56 2.29
N MET A 526 -3.70 -19.64 1.02
CA MET A 526 -4.38 -20.80 0.44
C MET A 526 -3.40 -21.69 -0.33
N ASN A 527 -3.70 -23.00 -0.37
CA ASN A 527 -3.02 -23.91 -1.29
C ASN A 527 -3.66 -23.82 -2.68
N LEU A 528 -3.15 -22.92 -3.53
CA LEU A 528 -3.68 -22.72 -4.88
C LEU A 528 -3.55 -23.94 -5.81
N SER A 529 -2.73 -24.94 -5.44
CA SER A 529 -2.58 -26.18 -6.22
C SER A 529 -3.56 -27.28 -5.79
N ASP A 530 -4.40 -27.02 -4.79
CA ASP A 530 -5.42 -27.95 -4.33
C ASP A 530 -6.42 -28.25 -5.47
N PRO A 531 -6.77 -29.52 -5.74
CA PRO A 531 -7.73 -29.89 -6.77
C PRO A 531 -9.08 -29.20 -6.67
N ASP A 532 -9.51 -28.85 -5.45
CA ASP A 532 -10.79 -28.19 -5.19
C ASP A 532 -10.69 -26.66 -5.33
N THR A 533 -9.50 -26.11 -5.58
CA THR A 533 -9.28 -24.68 -5.83
C THR A 533 -9.26 -24.37 -7.32
N TYR A 534 -10.10 -23.42 -7.74
CA TYR A 534 -10.21 -22.97 -9.13
C TYR A 534 -10.53 -21.48 -9.19
N ILE A 535 -10.42 -20.91 -10.38
CA ILE A 535 -10.67 -19.50 -10.64
C ILE A 535 -11.81 -19.39 -11.66
N LEU A 536 -12.74 -18.48 -11.37
CA LEU A 536 -13.68 -17.95 -12.36
C LEU A 536 -13.17 -16.59 -12.82
N MET A 537 -13.10 -16.38 -14.13
CA MET A 537 -12.53 -15.17 -14.71
C MET A 537 -13.41 -14.64 -15.83
N ARG A 538 -13.66 -13.32 -15.83
CA ARG A 538 -14.29 -12.57 -16.93
C ARG A 538 -13.34 -11.46 -17.37
N VAL A 539 -13.10 -11.37 -18.67
CA VAL A 539 -12.28 -10.31 -19.26
C VAL A 539 -13.04 -9.67 -20.41
N THR A 540 -13.26 -8.37 -20.30
CA THR A 540 -13.71 -7.51 -21.40
C THR A 540 -12.55 -6.59 -21.76
N ARG A 541 -11.93 -6.87 -22.90
CA ARG A 541 -10.64 -6.29 -23.31
C ARG A 541 -10.64 -4.76 -23.20
N GLY A 542 -9.69 -4.22 -22.43
CA GLY A 542 -9.51 -2.76 -22.25
C GLY A 542 -10.56 -2.07 -21.39
N ARG A 543 -11.56 -2.79 -20.84
CA ARG A 543 -12.67 -2.22 -20.08
C ARG A 543 -12.74 -2.75 -18.66
N GLU A 544 -12.85 -4.06 -18.51
CA GLU A 544 -12.98 -4.68 -17.18
C GLU A 544 -12.30 -6.05 -17.11
N PHE A 545 -11.85 -6.38 -15.90
CA PHE A 545 -11.30 -7.69 -15.57
C PHE A 545 -11.82 -8.11 -14.20
N ILE A 546 -12.43 -9.28 -14.13
CA ILE A 546 -12.97 -9.87 -12.90
C ILE A 546 -12.33 -11.23 -12.71
N LYS A 547 -11.85 -11.49 -11.51
CA LYS A 547 -11.29 -12.77 -11.10
C LYS A 547 -11.83 -13.14 -9.72
N CYS A 548 -12.43 -14.31 -9.60
CA CYS A 548 -12.90 -14.88 -8.34
C CYS A 548 -12.10 -16.14 -8.02
N ILE A 549 -11.62 -16.25 -6.78
CA ILE A 549 -10.93 -17.43 -6.26
C ILE A 549 -11.94 -18.28 -5.51
N MET A 550 -12.09 -19.52 -5.97
CA MET A 550 -13.06 -20.48 -5.48
C MET A 550 -12.34 -21.67 -4.85
N GLN A 551 -12.90 -22.20 -3.76
CA GLN A 551 -12.49 -23.48 -3.19
C GLN A 551 -13.73 -24.24 -2.71
N SER A 552 -13.87 -25.48 -3.15
CA SER A 552 -14.98 -26.37 -2.75
C SER A 552 -16.37 -25.70 -2.88
N GLY A 553 -16.61 -25.03 -4.01
CA GLY A 553 -17.88 -24.35 -4.31
C GLY A 553 -18.05 -22.97 -3.65
N ARG A 554 -17.12 -22.49 -2.82
CA ARG A 554 -17.24 -21.21 -2.09
C ARG A 554 -16.24 -20.19 -2.55
N MET A 555 -16.61 -18.90 -2.50
CA MET A 555 -15.73 -17.79 -2.87
C MET A 555 -14.84 -17.38 -1.69
N HIS A 556 -13.54 -17.22 -1.95
CA HIS A 556 -12.55 -16.80 -0.94
C HIS A 556 -11.90 -15.45 -1.24
N GLY A 557 -11.98 -14.96 -2.47
CA GLY A 557 -11.48 -13.64 -2.80
C GLY A 557 -11.76 -13.23 -4.23
N ALA A 558 -11.63 -11.93 -4.50
CA ALA A 558 -11.86 -11.38 -5.82
C ALA A 558 -10.93 -10.21 -6.16
N VAL A 559 -10.64 -10.06 -7.45
CA VAL A 559 -10.02 -8.87 -8.04
C VAL A 559 -10.98 -8.33 -9.09
N LEU A 560 -11.37 -7.07 -8.94
CA LEU A 560 -12.23 -6.34 -9.86
C LEU A 560 -11.44 -5.15 -10.40
N ILE A 561 -11.32 -5.06 -11.72
CA ILE A 561 -10.62 -3.98 -12.41
C ILE A 561 -11.59 -3.33 -13.38
N GLY A 562 -11.70 -2.01 -13.34
CA GLY A 562 -12.68 -1.22 -14.07
C GLY A 562 -13.99 -1.03 -13.30
N GLU A 563 -15.01 -0.56 -13.99
CA GLU A 563 -16.37 -0.44 -13.44
C GLU A 563 -17.12 -1.74 -13.64
N THR A 564 -17.23 -2.54 -12.57
CA THR A 564 -17.79 -3.90 -12.62
C THR A 564 -19.19 -4.03 -12.02
N ASP A 565 -19.57 -3.14 -11.12
CA ASP A 565 -20.83 -3.18 -10.34
C ASP A 565 -21.06 -4.51 -9.58
N LEU A 566 -19.99 -5.22 -9.23
CA LEU A 566 -20.01 -6.54 -8.57
C LEU A 566 -19.48 -6.51 -7.13
N GLU A 567 -19.01 -5.34 -6.67
CA GLU A 567 -18.33 -5.15 -5.40
C GLU A 567 -19.15 -5.68 -4.21
N GLU A 568 -20.42 -5.30 -4.11
CA GLU A 568 -21.31 -5.70 -3.01
C GLU A 568 -21.68 -7.18 -3.07
N THR A 569 -22.02 -7.67 -4.25
CA THR A 569 -22.39 -9.07 -4.47
C THR A 569 -21.24 -10.00 -4.06
N LEU A 570 -20.03 -9.74 -4.54
CA LEU A 570 -18.88 -10.60 -4.23
C LEU A 570 -18.42 -10.47 -2.77
N GLU A 571 -18.52 -9.29 -2.18
CA GLU A 571 -18.33 -9.10 -0.74
C GLU A 571 -19.26 -10.00 0.08
N ASN A 572 -20.56 -9.97 -0.22
CA ASN A 572 -21.55 -10.78 0.48
C ASN A 572 -21.34 -12.28 0.27
N LEU A 573 -20.93 -12.71 -0.94
CA LEU A 573 -20.62 -14.11 -1.22
C LEU A 573 -19.42 -14.61 -0.40
N ILE A 574 -18.39 -13.79 -0.23
CA ILE A 574 -17.24 -14.14 0.60
C ILE A 574 -17.64 -14.17 2.07
N LEU A 575 -18.35 -13.16 2.57
CA LEU A 575 -18.73 -13.10 4.00
C LEU A 575 -19.68 -14.24 4.40
N ASN A 576 -20.71 -14.50 3.59
CA ASN A 576 -21.71 -15.52 3.87
C ASN A 576 -21.21 -16.94 3.57
N GLN A 577 -20.08 -17.06 2.85
CA GLN A 577 -19.51 -18.34 2.42
C GLN A 577 -20.59 -19.21 1.76
N ILE A 578 -21.38 -18.68 0.82
CA ILE A 578 -22.47 -19.45 0.17
C ILE A 578 -21.86 -20.52 -0.74
N ASP A 579 -22.50 -21.69 -0.82
CA ASP A 579 -22.12 -22.74 -1.78
C ASP A 579 -22.70 -22.39 -3.16
N LEU A 580 -21.80 -22.08 -4.08
CA LEU A 580 -22.10 -21.59 -5.43
C LEU A 580 -22.00 -22.69 -6.49
N THR A 581 -21.81 -23.96 -6.12
CA THR A 581 -21.58 -25.07 -7.07
C THR A 581 -22.60 -25.11 -8.22
N ASN A 582 -23.86 -24.73 -7.96
CA ASN A 582 -24.94 -24.75 -8.96
C ASN A 582 -25.09 -23.44 -9.77
N LEU A 583 -24.35 -22.39 -9.41
CA LEU A 583 -24.43 -21.04 -9.99
C LEU A 583 -23.13 -20.62 -10.69
N GLU A 584 -22.04 -21.39 -10.56
CA GLU A 584 -20.71 -21.06 -11.06
C GLU A 584 -20.67 -20.64 -12.53
N ASP A 585 -21.38 -21.37 -13.40
CA ASP A 585 -21.36 -21.13 -14.85
C ASP A 585 -22.03 -19.81 -15.25
N HIS A 586 -22.88 -19.27 -14.38
CA HIS A 586 -23.64 -18.04 -14.59
C HIS A 586 -23.13 -16.88 -13.73
N LEU A 587 -22.24 -17.14 -12.77
CA LEU A 587 -21.83 -16.16 -11.75
C LEU A 587 -21.20 -14.90 -12.34
N LEU A 588 -20.49 -15.02 -13.47
CA LEU A 588 -19.85 -13.89 -14.13
C LEU A 588 -20.52 -13.50 -15.44
N ASP A 589 -21.66 -14.10 -15.78
CA ASP A 589 -22.40 -13.75 -16.98
C ASP A 589 -22.99 -12.33 -16.83
N PRO A 590 -22.60 -11.35 -17.68
CA PRO A 590 -23.11 -9.98 -17.57
C PRO A 590 -24.61 -9.87 -17.83
N ASP A 591 -25.23 -10.86 -18.48
CA ASP A 591 -26.67 -10.88 -18.75
C ASP A 591 -27.48 -11.47 -17.59
N VAL A 592 -26.82 -11.96 -16.54
CA VAL A 592 -27.45 -12.54 -15.36
C VAL A 592 -27.37 -11.54 -14.21
N ASP A 593 -28.54 -11.08 -13.75
CA ASP A 593 -28.60 -10.31 -12.53
C ASP A 593 -28.42 -11.24 -11.33
N LEU A 594 -27.30 -11.08 -10.63
CA LEU A 594 -27.01 -11.88 -9.44
C LEU A 594 -27.87 -11.50 -8.25
N SER A 595 -28.44 -10.28 -8.22
CA SER A 595 -29.30 -9.87 -7.10
C SER A 595 -30.56 -10.73 -7.00
N ASP A 596 -31.12 -11.15 -8.15
CA ASP A 596 -32.27 -12.07 -8.23
C ASP A 596 -32.05 -13.44 -7.57
N TYR A 597 -30.80 -13.86 -7.36
CA TYR A 597 -30.46 -15.16 -6.74
C TYR A 597 -30.31 -15.09 -5.22
N PHE A 598 -30.14 -13.89 -4.65
CA PHE A 598 -29.79 -13.71 -3.24
C PHE A 598 -30.79 -12.85 -2.44
N ASP A 599 -31.86 -12.37 -3.08
CA ASP A 599 -33.11 -11.93 -2.43
C ASP A 599 -33.93 -13.12 -1.89
#